data_AF-T2IAX1-F1
#
_entry.id   AF-T2IAX1-F1
#
_cell.length_a   1.000
_cell.length_b   1.000
_cell.length_c   1.000
_cell.angle_alpha   90.00
_cell.angle_beta   90.00
_cell.angle_gamma   90.00
#
_symmetry.space_group_name_H-M   'P 1'
#
loop_
_entity.id
_entity.type
_entity.pdbx_description
1 polymer ?
#
loop_
_entity_poly.entity_id
_entity_poly.type
_entity_poly.pdbx_seq_one_letter_code
_entity_poly.pdbx_strand_id
1 'polypeptide(L)'
;MKFNSDEKHSSQIPALQFFIQMGYEYLPPSKALQERDNKTSNVILENILIKQLKEINRINYKGKPYLFSEENIQSGLEKIKNIPHNNLLSNNQEIYDLITLGTSLKETIDGNSKSYTLNYIDWKNWENNQFHVTAEYTIERTSLNENIRPDIVLFVNGIPWVVLETQLKETFANCGLEPQKAKSGRHLIDLVEEKKASIITTIINKFASAVNIRNFQDTSDNIFILVDESHRSQHGQSFHSKMRQVFPNGCYLGFTGTPLMQTEKNTFSKFGGLIAGTEYTIDQAVEDGAVVPLVYEGRYTETEVNNRPLDTWFERYCQGLNDEQKADLKKKYSRISKLNRAEQIIYGRAFDISQHYRQF
;
A
#
# COMPACT_ATOMS: atom_id res chain seq x y z
N MET A 1 21.78 13.74 -11.73
CA MET A 1 21.06 12.45 -11.74
C MET A 1 20.16 12.44 -12.97
N LYS A 2 20.26 11.44 -13.86
CA LYS A 2 19.43 11.37 -15.08
C LYS A 2 18.09 10.75 -14.72
N PHE A 3 17.01 11.50 -14.96
CA PHE A 3 15.62 11.14 -14.69
C PHE A 3 15.18 9.90 -15.48
N ASN A 4 14.44 9.00 -14.83
CA ASN A 4 13.82 7.85 -15.47
C ASN A 4 12.32 8.12 -15.65
N SER A 5 11.86 8.27 -16.90
CA SER A 5 10.46 8.56 -17.24
C SER A 5 9.48 7.50 -16.71
N ASP A 6 9.96 6.29 -16.49
CA ASP A 6 9.16 5.15 -16.04
C ASP A 6 8.67 5.30 -14.59
N GLU A 7 9.40 6.01 -13.71
CA GLU A 7 9.05 6.16 -12.28
C GLU A 7 7.90 7.15 -12.07
N LYS A 8 7.89 8.25 -12.85
CA LYS A 8 6.81 9.25 -12.81
C LYS A 8 5.47 8.63 -13.16
N HIS A 9 5.44 7.77 -14.18
CA HIS A 9 4.22 7.12 -14.65
C HIS A 9 3.82 5.89 -13.81
N SER A 10 4.77 5.20 -13.18
CA SER A 10 4.47 3.98 -12.40
C SER A 10 4.07 4.24 -10.94
N SER A 11 4.56 5.31 -10.31
CA SER A 11 4.34 5.52 -8.86
C SER A 11 3.85 6.92 -8.51
N GLN A 12 4.47 7.97 -9.04
CA GLN A 12 4.15 9.34 -8.63
C GLN A 12 2.76 9.79 -9.09
N ILE A 13 2.43 9.60 -10.38
CA ILE A 13 1.13 9.98 -10.93
C ILE A 13 -0.03 9.21 -10.27
N PRO A 14 0.04 7.87 -10.12
CA PRO A 14 -0.99 7.14 -9.38
C PRO A 14 -1.18 7.62 -7.95
N ALA A 15 -0.10 7.92 -7.22
CA ALA A 15 -0.18 8.44 -5.86
C ALA A 15 -0.86 9.83 -5.81
N LEU A 16 -0.53 10.74 -6.73
CA LEU A 16 -1.20 12.03 -6.83
C LEU A 16 -2.69 11.88 -7.15
N GLN A 17 -3.04 11.00 -8.08
CA GLN A 17 -4.44 10.71 -8.43
C GLN A 17 -5.21 10.17 -7.23
N PHE A 18 -4.61 9.27 -6.47
CA PHE A 18 -5.16 8.73 -5.24
C PHE A 18 -5.46 9.85 -4.21
N PHE A 19 -4.50 10.73 -3.93
CA PHE A 19 -4.75 11.84 -2.98
C PHE A 19 -5.81 12.82 -3.48
N ILE A 20 -5.86 13.11 -4.79
CA ILE A 20 -6.93 13.94 -5.37
C ILE A 20 -8.30 13.27 -5.18
N GLN A 21 -8.40 11.95 -5.37
CA GLN A 21 -9.63 11.20 -5.13
C GLN A 21 -10.04 11.20 -3.65
N MET A 22 -9.07 11.22 -2.73
CA MET A 22 -9.30 11.38 -1.29
C MET A 22 -9.70 12.82 -0.89
N GLY A 23 -9.75 13.77 -1.83
CA GLY A 23 -10.17 15.15 -1.58
C GLY A 23 -9.04 16.15 -1.35
N TYR A 24 -7.77 15.77 -1.59
CA TYR A 24 -6.68 16.74 -1.57
C TYR A 24 -6.72 17.63 -2.82
N GLU A 25 -6.54 18.94 -2.63
CA GLU A 25 -6.33 19.86 -3.74
C GLU A 25 -4.89 19.74 -4.26
N TYR A 26 -4.73 19.41 -5.54
CA TYR A 26 -3.41 19.39 -6.16
C TYR A 26 -2.92 20.81 -6.46
N LEU A 27 -1.78 21.15 -5.87
CA LEU A 27 -1.04 22.37 -6.16
C LEU A 27 0.11 22.05 -7.13
N PRO A 28 0.13 22.65 -8.34
CA PRO A 28 1.30 22.59 -9.20
C PRO A 28 2.54 23.14 -8.48
N PRO A 29 3.76 22.60 -8.72
CA PRO A 29 4.98 23.03 -8.03
C PRO A 29 5.22 24.55 -8.11
N SER A 30 4.86 25.18 -9.23
CA SER A 30 4.94 26.63 -9.42
C SER A 30 3.99 27.41 -8.51
N LYS A 31 2.76 26.92 -8.31
CA LYS A 31 1.82 27.52 -7.36
C LYS A 31 2.28 27.28 -5.92
N ALA A 32 2.73 26.08 -5.59
CA ALA A 32 3.28 25.78 -4.26
C ALA A 32 4.51 26.66 -3.92
N LEU A 33 5.28 27.09 -4.93
CA LEU A 33 6.35 28.07 -4.74
C LEU A 33 5.81 29.50 -4.56
N GLN A 34 4.77 29.90 -5.28
CA GLN A 34 4.11 31.20 -5.08
C GLN A 34 3.50 31.33 -3.68
N GLU A 35 2.89 30.26 -3.17
CA GLU A 35 2.37 30.17 -1.81
C GLU A 35 3.45 30.33 -0.73
N ARG A 36 4.74 30.23 -1.10
CA ARG A 36 5.91 30.43 -0.24
C ARG A 36 6.63 31.77 -0.47
N ASP A 37 5.96 32.75 -1.07
CA ASP A 37 6.56 34.02 -1.51
C ASP A 37 7.72 33.83 -2.50
N ASN A 38 7.69 32.75 -3.28
CA ASN A 38 8.75 32.37 -4.21
C ASN A 38 10.12 32.09 -3.54
N LYS A 39 10.13 31.71 -2.26
CA LYS A 39 11.35 31.36 -1.51
C LYS A 39 11.43 29.86 -1.29
N THR A 40 12.50 29.23 -1.76
CA THR A 40 12.79 27.80 -1.53
C THR A 40 13.31 27.50 -0.13
N SER A 41 13.75 28.51 0.60
CA SER A 41 14.10 28.42 2.02
C SER A 41 12.87 28.29 2.93
N ASN A 42 11.69 28.67 2.44
CA ASN A 42 10.42 28.46 3.12
C ASN A 42 9.87 27.06 2.81
N VAL A 43 9.31 26.41 3.84
CA VAL A 43 8.66 25.09 3.70
C VAL A 43 7.14 25.14 3.87
N ILE A 44 6.62 26.19 4.50
CA ILE A 44 5.19 26.40 4.76
C ILE A 44 4.56 27.18 3.61
N LEU A 45 3.36 26.79 3.19
CA LEU A 45 2.52 27.55 2.25
C LEU A 45 1.88 28.73 3.03
N GLU A 46 2.60 29.86 3.09
CA GLU A 46 2.31 30.98 3.98
C GLU A 46 0.93 31.61 3.71
N ASN A 47 0.57 31.86 2.44
CA ASN A 47 -0.70 32.51 2.14
C ASN A 47 -1.90 31.61 2.48
N ILE A 48 -1.81 30.30 2.17
CA ILE A 48 -2.80 29.30 2.61
C ILE A 48 -2.90 29.26 4.14
N LEU A 49 -1.77 29.21 4.85
CA LEU A 49 -1.79 29.13 6.31
C LEU A 49 -2.39 30.39 6.95
N ILE A 50 -2.00 31.58 6.49
CA ILE A 50 -2.58 32.86 6.95
C ILE A 50 -4.10 32.86 6.76
N LYS A 51 -4.56 32.45 5.57
CA LYS A 51 -5.98 32.38 5.26
C LYS A 51 -6.70 31.39 6.19
N GLN A 52 -6.13 30.20 6.39
CA GLN A 52 -6.72 29.19 7.27
C GLN A 52 -6.74 29.62 8.74
N LEU A 53 -5.68 30.23 9.26
CA LEU A 53 -5.65 30.76 10.62
C LEU A 53 -6.77 31.78 10.85
N LYS A 54 -7.09 32.62 9.85
CA LYS A 54 -8.22 33.55 9.91
C LYS A 54 -9.57 32.85 9.82
N GLU A 55 -9.69 31.77 9.06
CA GLU A 55 -10.96 31.06 8.86
C GLU A 55 -11.35 30.23 10.09
N ILE A 56 -10.43 29.41 10.62
CA ILE A 56 -10.73 28.41 11.65
C ILE A 56 -10.74 28.97 13.09
N ASN A 57 -10.21 30.18 13.31
CA ASN A 57 -10.11 30.75 14.65
C ASN A 57 -11.12 31.88 14.90
N ARG A 58 -11.84 31.79 16.02
CA ARG A 58 -12.75 32.83 16.52
C ARG A 58 -12.53 33.05 18.01
N ILE A 59 -12.58 34.30 18.43
CA ILE A 59 -12.48 34.71 19.82
C ILE A 59 -13.87 34.95 20.38
N ASN A 60 -14.23 34.26 21.46
CA ASN A 60 -15.49 34.50 22.15
C ASN A 60 -15.28 35.50 23.29
N TYR A 61 -15.77 36.72 23.12
CA TYR A 61 -15.72 37.77 24.15
C TYR A 61 -17.11 38.35 24.38
N LYS A 62 -17.58 38.32 25.64
CA LYS A 62 -18.94 38.78 26.04
C LYS A 62 -20.07 38.20 25.16
N GLY A 63 -19.94 36.92 24.77
CA GLY A 63 -20.94 36.22 23.96
C GLY A 63 -20.95 36.59 22.46
N LYS A 64 -20.00 37.40 22.00
CA LYS A 64 -19.84 37.74 20.58
C LYS A 64 -18.55 37.13 20.01
N PRO A 65 -18.57 36.64 18.77
CA PRO A 65 -17.38 36.17 18.08
C PRO A 65 -16.60 37.35 17.49
N TYR A 66 -15.28 37.34 17.67
CA TYR A 66 -14.33 38.28 17.09
C TYR A 66 -13.25 37.54 16.30
N LEU A 67 -12.64 38.23 15.34
CA LEU A 67 -11.47 37.74 14.62
C LEU A 67 -10.20 38.05 15.40
N PHE A 68 -9.17 37.24 15.21
CA PHE A 68 -7.82 37.63 15.60
C PHE A 68 -7.33 38.80 14.73
N SER A 69 -6.54 39.68 15.31
CA SER A 69 -5.86 40.76 14.61
C SER A 69 -4.85 40.22 13.61
N GLU A 70 -4.58 40.99 12.54
CA GLU A 70 -3.55 40.66 11.55
C GLU A 70 -2.16 40.47 12.19
N GLU A 71 -1.85 41.25 13.23
CA GLU A 71 -0.61 41.13 13.99
C GLU A 71 -0.48 39.76 14.67
N ASN A 72 -1.56 39.26 15.30
CA ASN A 72 -1.54 37.95 15.94
C ASN A 72 -1.58 36.79 14.94
N ILE A 73 -2.22 36.94 13.79
CA ILE A 73 -2.13 35.95 12.71
C ILE A 73 -0.69 35.84 12.22
N GLN A 74 -0.01 36.96 11.97
CA GLN A 74 1.40 36.97 11.59
C GLN A 74 2.29 36.40 12.71
N SER A 75 2.02 36.74 13.97
CA SER A 75 2.74 36.18 15.12
C SER A 75 2.60 34.65 15.18
N GLY A 76 1.42 34.11 14.89
CA GLY A 76 1.19 32.67 14.74
C GLY A 76 2.05 32.07 13.63
N LEU A 77 2.04 32.66 12.44
CA LEU A 77 2.88 32.22 11.32
C LEU A 77 4.37 32.18 11.69
N GLU A 78 4.90 33.26 12.30
CA GLU A 78 6.31 33.34 12.65
C GLU A 78 6.71 32.29 13.71
N LYS A 79 5.81 31.94 14.63
CA LYS A 79 6.09 30.92 15.66
C LYS A 79 6.27 29.52 15.08
N ILE A 80 5.46 29.13 14.09
CA ILE A 80 5.61 27.82 13.45
C ILE A 80 6.75 27.80 12.42
N LYS A 81 7.06 28.96 11.83
CA LYS A 81 8.15 29.11 10.86
C LYS A 81 9.53 29.10 11.50
N ASN A 82 9.69 29.78 12.64
CA ASN A 82 10.98 30.00 13.29
C ASN A 82 11.13 29.14 14.55
N ILE A 83 11.09 27.82 14.39
CA ILE A 83 11.41 26.89 15.48
C ILE A 83 12.92 26.97 15.77
N PRO A 84 13.35 27.22 17.01
CA PRO A 84 14.76 27.33 17.36
C PRO A 84 15.54 26.08 16.94
N HIS A 85 16.68 26.26 16.26
CA HIS A 85 17.49 25.17 15.69
C HIS A 85 18.33 24.44 16.76
N ASN A 86 17.65 23.74 17.67
CA ASN A 86 18.30 23.06 18.79
C ASN A 86 18.69 21.64 18.37
N ASN A 87 17.76 20.70 18.52
CA ASN A 87 17.90 19.29 18.17
C ASN A 87 16.58 18.81 17.54
N LEU A 88 16.64 17.81 16.67
CA LEU A 88 15.46 17.34 15.92
C LEU A 88 14.29 16.93 16.82
N LEU A 89 14.57 16.29 17.97
CA LEU A 89 13.52 15.80 18.87
C LEU A 89 12.77 16.95 19.54
N SER A 90 13.49 17.94 20.09
CA SER A 90 12.93 19.11 20.73
C SER A 90 12.18 19.98 19.72
N ASN A 91 12.70 20.13 18.50
CA ASN A 91 12.02 20.86 17.44
C ASN A 91 10.72 20.15 17.03
N ASN A 92 10.75 18.83 16.89
CA ASN A 92 9.55 18.04 16.61
C ASN A 92 8.51 18.14 17.73
N GLN A 93 8.95 18.11 19.00
CA GLN A 93 8.05 18.30 20.14
C GLN A 93 7.42 19.69 20.12
N GLU A 94 8.19 20.75 19.85
CA GLU A 94 7.67 22.12 19.80
C GLU A 94 6.67 22.33 18.66
N ILE A 95 6.95 21.79 17.48
CA ILE A 95 6.00 21.80 16.36
C ILE A 95 4.74 21.02 16.72
N TYR A 96 4.89 19.83 17.32
CA TYR A 96 3.77 19.00 17.74
C TYR A 96 2.89 19.73 18.75
N ASP A 97 3.48 20.35 19.77
CA ASP A 97 2.75 21.11 20.79
C ASP A 97 2.04 22.33 20.17
N LEU A 98 2.70 23.06 19.26
CA LEU A 98 2.07 24.17 18.54
C LEU A 98 0.85 23.71 17.74
N ILE A 99 0.96 22.63 16.98
CA ILE A 99 -0.11 22.13 16.11
C ILE A 99 -1.28 21.55 16.93
N THR A 100 -0.98 20.88 18.04
CA THR A 100 -1.99 20.21 18.87
C THR A 100 -2.66 21.13 19.89
N LEU A 101 -1.88 22.00 20.55
CA LEU A 101 -2.35 22.87 21.63
C LEU A 101 -2.61 24.30 21.18
N GLY A 102 -2.11 24.69 20.00
CA GLY A 102 -2.14 26.07 19.53
C GLY A 102 -1.14 26.96 20.27
N THR A 103 -1.28 28.27 20.09
CA THR A 103 -0.44 29.26 20.76
C THR A 103 -1.29 30.35 21.41
N SER A 104 -0.97 30.69 22.66
CA SER A 104 -1.66 31.77 23.37
C SER A 104 -1.11 33.12 22.94
N LEU A 105 -2.00 33.99 22.47
CA LEU A 105 -1.70 35.34 22.02
C LEU A 105 -2.58 36.35 22.75
N LYS A 106 -2.02 37.51 23.11
CA LYS A 106 -2.77 38.58 23.77
C LYS A 106 -3.54 39.36 22.70
N GLU A 107 -4.85 39.46 22.88
CA GLU A 107 -5.72 40.30 22.06
C GLU A 107 -6.38 41.36 22.90
N THR A 108 -6.55 42.54 22.31
CA THR A 108 -7.23 43.67 22.95
C THR A 108 -8.54 43.93 22.25
N ILE A 109 -9.64 43.60 22.92
CA ILE A 109 -11.01 43.78 22.41
C ILE A 109 -11.73 44.77 23.31
N ASP A 110 -12.29 45.83 22.75
CA ASP A 110 -12.97 46.91 23.48
C ASP A 110 -12.13 47.46 24.66
N GLY A 111 -10.83 47.67 24.44
CA GLY A 111 -9.89 48.16 25.45
C GLY A 111 -9.50 47.17 26.55
N ASN A 112 -9.98 45.91 26.49
CA ASN A 112 -9.61 44.86 27.44
C ASN A 112 -8.68 43.84 26.79
N SER A 113 -7.46 43.71 27.32
CA SER A 113 -6.48 42.73 26.86
C SER A 113 -6.66 41.39 27.58
N LYS A 114 -6.84 40.31 26.82
CA LYS A 114 -6.89 38.92 27.32
C LYS A 114 -6.12 37.99 26.39
N SER A 115 -5.63 36.89 26.92
CA SER A 115 -4.99 35.85 26.12
C SER A 115 -6.04 34.91 25.52
N TYR A 116 -5.91 34.63 24.23
CA TYR A 116 -6.71 33.63 23.52
C TYR A 116 -5.79 32.69 22.74
N THR A 117 -6.24 31.45 22.58
CA THR A 117 -5.48 30.43 21.84
C THR A 117 -5.79 30.53 20.36
N LEU A 118 -4.75 30.70 19.55
CA LEU A 118 -4.76 30.54 18.10
C LEU A 118 -4.39 29.09 17.76
N ASN A 119 -5.28 28.37 17.09
CA ASN A 119 -5.07 26.97 16.69
C ASN A 119 -4.64 26.91 15.22
N TYR A 120 -3.75 25.97 14.88
CA TYR A 120 -3.31 25.74 13.50
C TYR A 120 -4.19 24.72 12.78
N ILE A 121 -4.85 23.84 13.54
CA ILE A 121 -5.74 22.78 13.04
C ILE A 121 -7.07 22.87 13.80
N ASP A 122 -8.19 22.78 13.09
CA ASP A 122 -9.49 22.57 13.70
C ASP A 122 -9.68 21.08 13.99
N TRP A 123 -9.24 20.65 15.18
CA TRP A 123 -9.38 19.26 15.63
C TRP A 123 -10.82 18.87 15.97
N LYS A 124 -11.71 19.84 16.19
CA LYS A 124 -13.10 19.56 16.56
C LYS A 124 -13.94 19.27 15.33
N ASN A 125 -13.74 20.05 14.27
CA ASN A 125 -14.41 19.87 12.98
C ASN A 125 -13.32 19.77 11.91
N TRP A 126 -12.78 18.56 11.75
CA TRP A 126 -11.62 18.34 10.89
C TRP A 126 -11.88 18.70 9.42
N GLU A 127 -13.14 18.66 8.97
CA GLU A 127 -13.60 19.06 7.64
C GLU A 127 -13.39 20.56 7.34
N ASN A 128 -13.19 21.39 8.37
CA ASN A 128 -12.87 22.81 8.19
C ASN A 128 -11.42 23.04 7.75
N ASN A 129 -10.56 22.02 7.82
CA ASN A 129 -9.17 22.13 7.39
C ASN A 129 -9.05 21.93 5.88
N GLN A 130 -8.04 22.56 5.27
CA GLN A 130 -7.72 22.40 3.86
C GLN A 130 -6.55 21.44 3.66
N PHE A 131 -6.70 20.53 2.69
CA PHE A 131 -5.75 19.49 2.38
C PHE A 131 -5.17 19.73 0.99
N HIS A 132 -3.84 19.84 0.90
CA HIS A 132 -3.16 20.08 -0.38
C HIS A 132 -2.07 19.06 -0.63
N VAL A 133 -1.85 18.73 -1.91
CA VAL A 133 -0.77 17.85 -2.35
C VAL A 133 0.02 18.53 -3.45
N THR A 134 1.36 18.51 -3.36
CA THR A 134 2.25 18.95 -4.44
C THR A 134 3.26 17.86 -4.74
N ALA A 135 3.66 17.78 -5.99
CA ALA A 135 4.81 17.00 -6.39
C ALA A 135 6.08 17.86 -6.39
N GLU A 136 7.24 17.21 -6.44
CA GLU A 136 8.50 17.83 -6.86
C GLU A 136 8.87 19.10 -6.07
N TYR A 137 8.71 19.04 -4.74
CA TYR A 137 8.72 20.20 -3.86
C TYR A 137 10.14 20.64 -3.49
N THR A 138 10.76 21.49 -4.30
CA THR A 138 12.13 21.96 -4.05
C THR A 138 12.26 22.79 -2.76
N ILE A 139 13.21 22.40 -1.90
CA ILE A 139 13.57 23.08 -0.65
C ILE A 139 15.08 23.31 -0.61
N GLU A 140 15.50 24.49 -0.18
CA GLU A 140 16.90 24.84 0.02
C GLU A 140 17.40 24.35 1.39
N ARG A 141 18.55 23.66 1.45
CA ARG A 141 19.15 23.24 2.71
C ARG A 141 19.96 24.39 3.33
N THR A 142 19.70 24.68 4.59
CA THR A 142 20.36 25.74 5.38
C THR A 142 21.89 25.63 5.43
N SER A 143 22.46 24.43 5.28
CA SER A 143 23.86 24.17 5.63
C SER A 143 24.80 23.90 4.45
N LEU A 144 24.29 23.68 3.24
CA LEU A 144 25.08 23.10 2.13
C LEU A 144 24.95 23.81 0.77
N ASN A 145 24.17 24.89 0.65
CA ASN A 145 23.82 25.50 -0.66
C ASN A 145 23.29 24.47 -1.69
N GLU A 146 22.74 23.37 -1.20
CA GLU A 146 22.16 22.31 -2.00
C GLU A 146 20.64 22.30 -1.81
N ASN A 147 19.93 22.00 -2.89
CA ASN A 147 18.48 21.82 -2.84
C ASN A 147 18.14 20.35 -2.69
N ILE A 148 17.19 20.04 -1.80
CA ILE A 148 16.47 18.77 -1.81
C ILE A 148 15.17 18.94 -2.58
N ARG A 149 14.68 17.86 -3.18
CA ARG A 149 13.43 17.88 -3.94
C ARG A 149 12.61 16.64 -3.64
N PRO A 150 11.86 16.64 -2.52
CA PRO A 150 10.86 15.64 -2.25
C PRO A 150 9.92 15.35 -3.43
N ASP A 151 9.59 14.07 -3.61
CA ASP A 151 8.73 13.65 -4.71
C ASP A 151 7.27 14.07 -4.53
N ILE A 152 6.69 13.87 -3.35
CA ILE A 152 5.33 14.29 -3.00
C ILE A 152 5.31 14.84 -1.56
N VAL A 153 4.64 15.97 -1.36
CA VAL A 153 4.40 16.54 -0.03
C VAL A 153 2.92 16.79 0.16
N LEU A 154 2.38 16.32 1.29
CA LEU A 154 1.00 16.56 1.73
C LEU A 154 0.99 17.65 2.79
N PHE A 155 0.01 18.54 2.69
CA PHE A 155 -0.17 19.68 3.58
C PHE A 155 -1.54 19.65 4.24
N VAL A 156 -1.60 20.13 5.47
CA VAL A 156 -2.84 20.49 6.17
C VAL A 156 -2.74 21.97 6.53
N ASN A 157 -3.71 22.77 6.09
CA ASN A 157 -3.73 24.23 6.27
C ASN A 157 -2.43 24.93 5.85
N GLY A 158 -1.73 24.41 4.83
CA GLY A 158 -0.46 24.95 4.35
C GLY A 158 0.78 24.53 5.14
N ILE A 159 0.62 23.75 6.21
CA ILE A 159 1.72 23.15 6.98
C ILE A 159 2.09 21.81 6.33
N PRO A 160 3.37 21.51 6.03
CA PRO A 160 3.78 20.22 5.49
C PRO A 160 3.69 19.13 6.58
N TRP A 161 3.03 18.02 6.27
CA TRP A 161 2.78 16.92 7.22
C TRP A 161 3.45 15.61 6.81
N VAL A 162 3.32 15.25 5.55
CA VAL A 162 3.85 13.99 5.03
C VAL A 162 4.73 14.29 3.85
N VAL A 163 5.95 13.75 3.90
CA VAL A 163 6.90 13.77 2.79
C VAL A 163 7.01 12.34 2.30
N LEU A 164 6.67 12.10 1.04
CA LEU A 164 6.77 10.80 0.40
C LEU A 164 7.89 10.84 -0.64
N GLU A 165 8.81 9.90 -0.53
CA GLU A 165 9.80 9.59 -1.54
C GLU A 165 9.30 8.37 -2.32
N THR A 166 9.18 8.48 -3.64
CA THR A 166 8.62 7.40 -4.48
C THR A 166 9.58 6.22 -4.66
N GLN A 167 10.80 6.35 -4.14
CA GLN A 167 11.72 5.23 -3.92
C GLN A 167 11.66 4.74 -2.47
N LEU A 168 10.66 3.91 -2.16
CA LEU A 168 10.64 3.11 -0.92
C LEU A 168 11.99 2.40 -0.67
N LYS A 169 12.71 2.00 -1.74
CA LYS A 169 14.06 1.44 -1.66
C LYS A 169 15.09 2.37 -1.00
N GLU A 170 15.13 3.66 -1.36
CA GLU A 170 16.10 4.61 -0.78
C GLU A 170 15.68 5.07 0.62
N THR A 171 14.38 5.12 0.92
CA THR A 171 13.90 5.40 2.28
C THR A 171 14.32 4.32 3.28
N PHE A 172 14.30 3.04 2.89
CA PHE A 172 14.86 1.94 3.72
C PHE A 172 16.39 2.08 3.88
N ALA A 173 17.10 2.57 2.86
CA ALA A 173 18.55 2.81 2.90
C ALA A 173 18.94 3.85 3.94
N ASN A 174 18.22 4.97 3.97
CA ASN A 174 18.51 6.09 4.85
C ASN A 174 18.16 5.82 6.33
N CYS A 175 17.34 4.80 6.62
CA CYS A 175 17.09 4.31 7.97
C CYS A 175 18.11 3.26 8.45
N GLY A 176 19.10 2.90 7.63
CA GLY A 176 20.06 1.83 7.94
C GLY A 176 19.44 0.43 7.88
N LEU A 177 18.29 0.27 7.20
CA LEU A 177 17.50 -0.95 7.12
C LEU A 177 17.49 -1.51 5.68
N GLU A 178 18.65 -1.53 5.03
CA GLU A 178 18.77 -2.02 3.66
C GLU A 178 18.29 -3.47 3.53
N PRO A 179 17.23 -3.76 2.73
CA PRO A 179 16.72 -5.10 2.59
C PRO A 179 17.69 -5.96 1.79
N GLN A 180 18.30 -6.94 2.45
CA GLN A 180 19.20 -7.87 1.78
C GLN A 180 18.46 -9.08 1.23
N LYS A 181 18.60 -9.33 -0.07
CA LYS A 181 18.00 -10.50 -0.71
C LYS A 181 18.88 -11.72 -0.51
N ALA A 182 18.38 -12.71 0.22
CA ALA A 182 19.04 -14.00 0.34
C ALA A 182 19.17 -14.64 -1.05
N LYS A 183 20.34 -15.13 -1.42
CA LYS A 183 20.63 -15.67 -2.76
C LYS A 183 20.50 -17.20 -2.77
N SER A 184 20.87 -17.84 -1.68
CA SER A 184 20.80 -19.28 -1.44
C SER A 184 20.41 -19.55 0.02
N GLY A 185 20.14 -20.80 0.38
CA GLY A 185 19.92 -21.17 1.79
C GLY A 185 21.13 -20.90 2.68
N ARG A 186 22.36 -21.06 2.16
CA ARG A 186 23.58 -20.71 2.89
C ARG A 186 23.70 -19.20 3.11
N HIS A 187 23.47 -18.41 2.06
CA HIS A 187 23.47 -16.94 2.18
C HIS A 187 22.41 -16.45 3.18
N LEU A 188 21.26 -17.12 3.27
CA LEU A 188 20.24 -16.80 4.28
C LEU A 188 20.78 -17.01 5.70
N ILE A 189 21.49 -18.11 5.95
CA ILE A 189 22.11 -18.37 7.26
C ILE A 189 23.16 -17.32 7.58
N ASP A 190 24.06 -17.03 6.63
CA ASP A 190 25.14 -16.05 6.82
C ASP A 190 24.57 -14.65 7.17
N LEU A 191 23.51 -14.22 6.48
CA LEU A 191 22.85 -12.92 6.75
C LEU A 191 22.25 -12.83 8.16
N VAL A 192 21.76 -13.94 8.69
CA VAL A 192 21.12 -14.03 10.01
C VAL A 192 22.19 -14.13 11.11
N GLU A 193 23.14 -15.06 10.98
CA GLU A 193 24.20 -15.29 11.98
C GLU A 193 25.10 -14.06 12.17
N GLU A 194 25.47 -13.40 11.06
CA GLU A 194 26.40 -12.27 11.11
C GLU A 194 25.70 -10.96 11.47
N LYS A 195 24.37 -10.96 11.66
CA LYS A 195 23.53 -9.76 11.89
C LYS A 195 23.80 -8.63 10.87
N LYS A 196 24.18 -9.00 9.65
CA LYS A 196 24.58 -8.05 8.59
C LYS A 196 23.41 -7.33 7.95
N ALA A 197 22.18 -7.81 8.17
CA ALA A 197 20.98 -7.24 7.59
C ALA A 197 19.85 -7.21 8.62
N SER A 198 19.30 -6.02 8.86
CA SER A 198 18.11 -5.83 9.70
C SER A 198 16.82 -6.26 9.00
N ILE A 199 16.82 -6.25 7.66
CA ILE A 199 15.70 -6.71 6.82
C ILE A 199 16.24 -7.71 5.78
N ILE A 200 15.63 -8.89 5.71
CA ILE A 200 16.02 -9.95 4.78
C ILE A 200 14.83 -10.33 3.90
N THR A 201 14.99 -10.29 2.59
CA THR A 201 13.99 -10.79 1.64
C THR A 201 14.41 -12.15 1.09
N THR A 202 13.51 -13.13 1.14
CA THR A 202 13.82 -14.50 0.71
C THR A 202 12.58 -15.20 0.17
N ILE A 203 12.80 -16.31 -0.54
CA ILE A 203 11.73 -17.19 -1.00
C ILE A 203 11.66 -18.41 -0.08
N ILE A 204 10.47 -18.96 0.07
CA ILE A 204 10.19 -20.05 1.01
C ILE A 204 11.08 -21.29 0.79
N ASN A 205 11.45 -21.59 -0.46
CA ASN A 205 12.30 -22.73 -0.81
C ASN A 205 13.70 -22.67 -0.21
N LYS A 206 14.22 -21.47 0.11
CA LYS A 206 15.58 -21.31 0.66
C LYS A 206 15.69 -21.78 2.10
N PHE A 207 14.58 -21.77 2.86
CA PHE A 207 14.53 -22.35 4.19
C PHE A 207 14.72 -23.87 4.16
N ALA A 208 14.23 -24.54 3.12
CA ALA A 208 14.47 -25.97 2.96
C ALA A 208 15.95 -26.30 2.79
N SER A 209 16.66 -25.47 2.00
CA SER A 209 18.11 -25.60 1.86
C SER A 209 18.84 -25.25 3.17
N ALA A 210 18.39 -24.24 3.92
CA ALA A 210 19.02 -23.84 5.17
C ALA A 210 18.96 -24.95 6.25
N VAL A 211 17.80 -25.58 6.44
CA VAL A 211 17.64 -26.73 7.36
C VAL A 211 18.58 -27.87 6.98
N ASN A 212 18.64 -28.22 5.68
CA ASN A 212 19.45 -29.36 5.22
C ASN A 212 20.97 -29.15 5.31
N ILE A 213 21.46 -27.91 5.34
CA ILE A 213 22.90 -27.62 5.32
C ILE A 213 23.53 -27.81 6.70
N ARG A 214 22.81 -27.45 7.79
CA ARG A 214 23.38 -27.45 9.16
C ARG A 214 22.38 -27.70 10.30
N ASN A 215 21.11 -28.06 10.04
CA ASN A 215 20.03 -27.96 11.04
C ASN A 215 20.04 -26.60 11.74
N PHE A 216 20.29 -25.53 10.98
CA PHE A 216 20.41 -24.18 11.52
C PHE A 216 19.11 -23.77 12.20
N GLN A 217 19.24 -23.24 13.42
CA GLN A 217 18.14 -22.78 14.25
C GLN A 217 18.57 -21.52 15.00
N ASP A 218 17.77 -20.47 14.91
CA ASP A 218 17.92 -19.23 15.67
C ASP A 218 16.70 -19.05 16.57
N THR A 219 16.95 -19.07 17.88
CA THR A 219 15.94 -19.01 18.94
C THR A 219 15.67 -17.59 19.43
N SER A 220 16.18 -16.57 18.74
CA SER A 220 15.95 -15.17 19.12
C SER A 220 14.46 -14.80 19.02
N ASP A 221 13.95 -14.16 20.07
CA ASP A 221 12.55 -13.69 20.12
C ASP A 221 12.32 -12.43 19.27
N ASN A 222 13.38 -11.74 18.88
CA ASN A 222 13.33 -10.48 18.12
C ASN A 222 13.30 -10.69 16.60
N ILE A 223 12.83 -11.84 16.13
CA ILE A 223 12.75 -12.17 14.71
C ILE A 223 11.29 -12.09 14.26
N PHE A 224 11.01 -11.18 13.34
CA PHE A 224 9.69 -11.00 12.74
C PHE A 224 9.71 -11.53 11.30
N ILE A 225 8.76 -12.40 10.97
CA ILE A 225 8.68 -13.09 9.69
C ILE A 225 7.36 -12.71 9.05
N LEU A 226 7.45 -11.87 8.03
CA LEU A 226 6.32 -11.44 7.21
C LEU A 226 6.17 -12.42 6.03
N VAL A 227 5.04 -13.11 5.95
CA VAL A 227 4.78 -14.13 4.93
C VAL A 227 3.67 -13.66 4.01
N ASP A 228 4.02 -13.41 2.76
CA ASP A 228 3.04 -13.12 1.71
C ASP A 228 2.37 -14.41 1.19
N GLU A 229 1.11 -14.34 0.81
CA GLU A 229 0.27 -15.45 0.34
C GLU A 229 0.35 -16.70 1.25
N SER A 230 0.20 -16.49 2.56
CA SER A 230 0.45 -17.47 3.62
C SER A 230 -0.43 -18.76 3.58
N HIS A 231 -1.33 -18.86 2.60
CA HIS A 231 -2.22 -20.00 2.37
C HIS A 231 -1.85 -20.89 1.18
N ARG A 232 -0.88 -20.51 0.32
CA ARG A 232 -0.53 -21.36 -0.84
C ARG A 232 0.27 -22.59 -0.42
N SER A 233 -0.39 -23.74 -0.25
CA SER A 233 0.31 -25.02 -0.13
C SER A 233 0.91 -25.41 -1.49
N GLN A 234 2.14 -24.99 -1.77
CA GLN A 234 2.84 -25.52 -2.93
C GLN A 234 3.26 -26.98 -2.64
N HIS A 235 2.64 -27.93 -3.35
CA HIS A 235 3.10 -29.32 -3.47
C HIS A 235 3.17 -30.16 -2.17
N GLY A 236 2.20 -30.02 -1.27
CA GLY A 236 2.03 -30.95 -0.13
C GLY A 236 3.17 -30.98 0.91
N GLN A 237 4.24 -30.20 0.73
CA GLN A 237 5.28 -30.00 1.74
C GLN A 237 4.96 -28.75 2.56
N SER A 238 4.92 -28.87 3.89
CA SER A 238 4.71 -27.71 4.75
C SER A 238 5.99 -26.88 4.82
N PHE A 239 6.28 -26.07 3.81
CA PHE A 239 7.44 -25.16 3.83
C PHE A 239 7.43 -24.22 5.06
N HIS A 240 6.25 -23.95 5.62
CA HIS A 240 6.09 -23.30 6.94
C HIS A 240 6.76 -24.04 8.10
N SER A 241 6.77 -25.37 8.13
CA SER A 241 7.46 -26.11 9.19
C SER A 241 8.97 -25.92 9.12
N LYS A 242 9.52 -25.80 7.91
CA LYS A 242 10.95 -25.54 7.72
C LYS A 242 11.33 -24.12 8.16
N MET A 243 10.47 -23.13 7.90
CA MET A 243 10.66 -21.78 8.48
C MET A 243 10.65 -21.82 10.00
N ARG A 244 9.67 -22.51 10.61
CA ARG A 244 9.58 -22.69 12.08
C ARG A 244 10.72 -23.51 12.68
N GLN A 245 11.33 -24.40 11.93
CA GLN A 245 12.55 -25.09 12.36
C GLN A 245 13.74 -24.13 12.42
N VAL A 246 13.87 -23.25 11.42
CA VAL A 246 14.93 -22.23 11.40
C VAL A 246 14.70 -21.15 12.46
N PHE A 247 13.46 -20.70 12.64
CA PHE A 247 13.09 -19.65 13.59
C PHE A 247 11.93 -20.12 14.49
N PRO A 248 12.21 -20.95 15.52
CA PRO A 248 11.21 -21.50 16.43
C PRO A 248 10.44 -20.43 17.21
N ASN A 249 11.14 -19.41 17.71
CA ASN A 249 10.57 -18.37 18.57
C ASN A 249 10.17 -17.10 17.81
N GLY A 250 10.37 -17.09 16.48
CA GLY A 250 10.04 -15.93 15.66
C GLY A 250 8.53 -15.62 15.68
N CYS A 251 8.20 -14.33 15.59
CA CYS A 251 6.83 -13.86 15.38
C CYS A 251 6.48 -13.98 13.89
N TYR A 252 5.41 -14.72 13.56
CA TYR A 252 4.98 -14.96 12.19
C TYR A 252 3.71 -14.17 11.88
N LEU A 253 3.79 -13.27 10.90
CA LEU A 253 2.65 -12.50 10.41
C LEU A 253 2.39 -12.88 8.96
N GLY A 254 1.20 -13.41 8.69
CA GLY A 254 0.79 -13.85 7.36
C GLY A 254 -0.16 -12.86 6.69
N PHE A 255 0.10 -12.54 5.43
CA PHE A 255 -0.79 -11.78 4.57
C PHE A 255 -1.43 -12.73 3.56
N THR A 256 -2.69 -12.48 3.20
CA THR A 256 -3.40 -13.29 2.20
C THR A 256 -4.60 -12.54 1.66
N GLY A 257 -4.78 -12.55 0.33
CA GLY A 257 -6.01 -12.07 -0.30
C GLY A 257 -7.15 -13.10 -0.30
N THR A 258 -6.89 -14.33 0.15
CA THR A 258 -7.86 -15.44 0.13
C THR A 258 -7.85 -16.19 1.45
N PRO A 259 -8.33 -15.58 2.56
CA PRO A 259 -8.48 -16.27 3.84
C PRO A 259 -9.45 -17.45 3.63
N LEU A 260 -8.92 -18.67 3.64
CA LEU A 260 -9.45 -19.83 2.91
C LEU A 260 -10.95 -20.15 3.11
N MET A 261 -11.59 -20.54 2.00
CA MET A 261 -12.90 -21.19 1.94
C MET A 261 -12.83 -22.62 2.54
N GLN A 262 -13.62 -22.83 3.61
CA GLN A 262 -14.09 -24.05 4.30
C GLN A 262 -13.29 -25.38 4.33
N THR A 263 -12.50 -25.77 3.34
CA THR A 263 -11.80 -27.09 3.28
C THR A 263 -10.35 -27.08 3.78
N GLU A 264 -9.72 -25.91 3.94
CA GLU A 264 -8.32 -25.79 4.40
C GLU A 264 -8.18 -25.08 5.76
N LYS A 265 -9.07 -25.41 6.72
CA LYS A 265 -9.06 -24.86 8.09
C LYS A 265 -7.73 -25.03 8.86
N ASN A 266 -6.84 -25.91 8.42
CA ASN A 266 -5.59 -26.25 9.12
C ASN A 266 -4.43 -25.26 8.92
N THR A 267 -4.54 -24.28 8.02
CA THR A 267 -3.42 -23.34 7.76
C THR A 267 -3.50 -22.10 8.63
N PHE A 268 -4.71 -21.60 8.95
CA PHE A 268 -4.93 -20.42 9.81
C PHE A 268 -4.52 -20.67 11.27
N SER A 269 -4.78 -21.88 11.79
CA SER A 269 -4.36 -22.28 13.13
C SER A 269 -2.83 -22.26 13.31
N LYS A 270 -2.06 -22.35 12.22
CA LYS A 270 -0.59 -22.27 12.26
C LYS A 270 -0.06 -20.85 12.47
N PHE A 271 -0.88 -19.82 12.27
CA PHE A 271 -0.51 -18.41 12.44
C PHE A 271 -1.24 -17.74 13.63
N GLY A 272 -1.99 -18.51 14.43
CA GLY A 272 -2.62 -18.01 15.66
C GLY A 272 -3.99 -17.37 15.49
N GLY A 273 -4.58 -17.41 14.28
CA GLY A 273 -5.89 -16.79 14.03
C GLY A 273 -5.78 -15.45 13.31
N LEU A 274 -6.92 -14.94 12.86
CA LEU A 274 -7.01 -13.65 12.15
C LEU A 274 -6.93 -12.53 13.18
N ILE A 275 -6.16 -11.49 12.88
CA ILE A 275 -6.13 -10.28 13.72
C ILE A 275 -7.40 -9.51 13.37
N ALA A 276 -8.37 -9.50 14.29
CA ALA A 276 -9.66 -8.86 14.06
C ALA A 276 -9.48 -7.36 13.79
N GLY A 277 -10.21 -6.83 12.80
CA GLY A 277 -10.18 -5.42 12.43
C GLY A 277 -9.04 -5.02 11.48
N THR A 278 -8.25 -5.98 11.00
CA THR A 278 -7.28 -5.76 9.91
C THR A 278 -7.77 -6.30 8.57
N GLU A 279 -9.05 -6.67 8.46
CA GLU A 279 -9.61 -7.16 7.21
C GLU A 279 -9.81 -6.01 6.21
N TYR A 280 -9.29 -6.19 4.99
CA TYR A 280 -9.60 -5.33 3.85
C TYR A 280 -10.17 -6.20 2.73
N THR A 281 -11.48 -6.10 2.53
CA THR A 281 -12.24 -7.00 1.64
C THR A 281 -12.22 -6.51 0.19
N ILE A 282 -12.52 -7.42 -0.74
CA ILE A 282 -12.64 -7.06 -2.17
C ILE A 282 -13.73 -6.01 -2.37
N ASP A 283 -14.85 -6.11 -1.65
CA ASP A 283 -15.95 -5.15 -1.76
C ASP A 283 -15.51 -3.74 -1.34
N GLN A 284 -14.79 -3.62 -0.23
CA GLN A 284 -14.19 -2.35 0.21
C GLN A 284 -13.16 -1.84 -0.81
N ALA A 285 -12.32 -2.72 -1.34
CA ALA A 285 -11.34 -2.34 -2.36
C ALA A 285 -12.00 -1.83 -3.66
N VAL A 286 -13.18 -2.33 -4.02
CA VAL A 286 -13.97 -1.82 -5.16
C VAL A 286 -14.62 -0.47 -4.81
N GLU A 287 -15.18 -0.33 -3.62
CA GLU A 287 -15.79 0.92 -3.13
C GLU A 287 -14.78 2.07 -3.08
N ASP A 288 -13.57 1.78 -2.60
CA ASP A 288 -12.46 2.72 -2.53
C ASP A 288 -11.80 2.98 -3.90
N GLY A 289 -12.21 2.26 -4.96
CA GLY A 289 -11.62 2.37 -6.29
C GLY A 289 -10.19 1.81 -6.41
N ALA A 290 -9.72 1.08 -5.40
CA ALA A 290 -8.41 0.43 -5.40
C ALA A 290 -8.34 -0.76 -6.38
N VAL A 291 -9.47 -1.43 -6.62
CA VAL A 291 -9.60 -2.49 -7.64
C VAL A 291 -10.85 -2.30 -8.49
N VAL A 292 -10.81 -2.76 -9.74
CA VAL A 292 -11.96 -2.69 -10.65
C VAL A 292 -12.97 -3.81 -10.34
N PRO A 293 -14.28 -3.58 -10.51
CA PRO A 293 -15.29 -4.61 -10.32
C PRO A 293 -15.12 -5.75 -11.34
N LEU A 294 -15.22 -6.99 -10.85
CA LEU A 294 -15.16 -8.20 -11.68
C LEU A 294 -16.56 -8.52 -12.22
N VAL A 295 -16.71 -8.47 -13.55
CA VAL A 295 -17.91 -8.91 -14.25
C VAL A 295 -17.67 -10.30 -14.84
N TYR A 296 -18.44 -11.30 -14.39
CA TYR A 296 -18.38 -12.65 -14.93
C TYR A 296 -19.50 -12.88 -15.95
N GLU A 297 -19.13 -13.18 -17.20
CA GLU A 297 -20.04 -13.63 -18.24
C GLU A 297 -19.72 -15.08 -18.61
N GLY A 298 -20.66 -15.99 -18.34
CA GLY A 298 -20.54 -17.38 -18.76
C GLY A 298 -20.92 -17.55 -20.23
N ARG A 299 -19.94 -17.73 -21.13
CA ARG A 299 -20.20 -18.02 -22.55
C ARG A 299 -20.17 -19.53 -22.81
N TYR A 300 -21.29 -20.05 -23.30
CA TYR A 300 -21.39 -21.43 -23.78
C TYR A 300 -21.27 -21.44 -25.30
N THR A 301 -20.32 -22.19 -25.83
CA THR A 301 -20.25 -22.50 -27.26
C THR A 301 -21.22 -23.66 -27.52
N GLU A 302 -22.39 -23.38 -28.12
CA GLU A 302 -23.29 -24.43 -28.61
C GLU A 302 -22.52 -25.28 -29.62
N THR A 303 -22.23 -26.53 -29.26
CA THR A 303 -21.52 -27.45 -30.13
C THR A 303 -22.36 -28.72 -30.27
N GLU A 304 -23.04 -28.88 -31.40
CA GLU A 304 -23.67 -30.16 -31.73
C GLU A 304 -22.57 -31.17 -32.11
N VAL A 305 -22.26 -32.08 -31.18
CA VAL A 305 -21.38 -33.21 -31.48
C VAL A 305 -22.17 -34.22 -32.31
N ASN A 306 -21.80 -34.41 -33.57
CA ASN A 306 -22.39 -35.43 -34.43
C ASN A 306 -21.96 -36.83 -33.94
N ASN A 307 -22.77 -37.44 -33.07
CA ASN A 307 -22.43 -38.69 -32.37
C ASN A 307 -22.49 -39.96 -33.25
N ARG A 308 -23.14 -39.90 -34.43
CA ARG A 308 -23.36 -41.09 -35.28
C ARG A 308 -22.09 -41.82 -35.74
N PRO A 309 -21.01 -41.14 -36.17
CA PRO A 309 -19.77 -41.82 -36.57
C PRO A 309 -19.03 -42.43 -35.38
N LEU A 310 -19.06 -41.77 -34.22
CA LEU A 310 -18.42 -42.23 -32.98
C LEU A 310 -19.08 -43.49 -32.44
N ASP A 311 -20.42 -43.54 -32.42
CA ASP A 311 -21.17 -44.71 -31.97
C ASP A 311 -20.92 -45.91 -32.91
N THR A 312 -20.91 -45.70 -34.22
CA THR A 312 -20.64 -46.76 -35.22
C THR A 312 -19.23 -47.33 -35.08
N TRP A 313 -18.23 -46.48 -34.81
CA TRP A 313 -16.84 -46.89 -34.62
C TRP A 313 -16.62 -47.56 -33.27
N PHE A 314 -17.31 -47.08 -32.22
CA PHE A 314 -17.29 -47.67 -30.87
C PHE A 314 -17.92 -49.07 -30.87
N GLU A 315 -19.03 -49.28 -31.57
CA GLU A 315 -19.64 -50.62 -31.73
C GLU A 315 -18.72 -51.60 -32.46
N ARG A 316 -18.03 -51.16 -33.53
CA ARG A 316 -17.03 -51.98 -34.23
C ARG A 316 -15.85 -52.35 -33.34
N TYR A 317 -15.31 -51.40 -32.58
CA TYR A 317 -14.16 -51.63 -31.71
C TYR A 317 -14.51 -52.49 -30.47
N CYS A 318 -15.79 -52.51 -30.08
CA CYS A 318 -16.28 -53.29 -28.95
C CYS A 318 -16.89 -54.65 -29.34
N GLN A 319 -16.73 -55.11 -30.59
CA GLN A 319 -17.13 -56.46 -30.97
C GLN A 319 -16.32 -57.51 -30.19
N GLY A 320 -17.01 -58.34 -29.40
CA GLY A 320 -16.40 -59.39 -28.56
C GLY A 320 -16.24 -59.04 -27.08
N LEU A 321 -16.59 -57.82 -26.65
CA LEU A 321 -16.62 -57.42 -25.23
C LEU A 321 -18.00 -57.65 -24.60
N ASN A 322 -18.02 -57.99 -23.30
CA ASN A 322 -19.26 -58.09 -22.54
C ASN A 322 -19.82 -56.69 -22.19
N ASP A 323 -21.09 -56.62 -21.79
CA ASP A 323 -21.79 -55.33 -21.59
C ASP A 323 -21.20 -54.48 -20.47
N GLU A 324 -20.58 -55.12 -19.47
CA GLU A 324 -19.91 -54.45 -18.34
C GLU A 324 -18.59 -53.78 -18.78
N GLN A 325 -17.80 -54.45 -19.62
CA GLN A 325 -16.58 -53.91 -20.23
C GLN A 325 -16.87 -52.78 -21.21
N LYS A 326 -17.96 -52.89 -21.99
CA LYS A 326 -18.44 -51.81 -22.87
C LYS A 326 -18.83 -50.57 -22.07
N ALA A 327 -19.52 -50.74 -20.94
CA ALA A 327 -19.91 -49.65 -20.08
C ALA A 327 -18.69 -48.94 -19.46
N ASP A 328 -17.69 -49.67 -18.99
CA ASP A 328 -16.45 -49.10 -18.44
C ASP A 328 -15.63 -48.33 -19.50
N LEU A 329 -15.50 -48.90 -20.70
CA LEU A 329 -14.87 -48.23 -21.85
C LEU A 329 -15.61 -46.95 -22.24
N LYS A 330 -16.95 -46.99 -22.28
CA LYS A 330 -17.78 -45.82 -22.56
C LYS A 330 -17.54 -44.74 -21.50
N LYS A 331 -17.51 -45.11 -20.22
CA LYS A 331 -17.22 -44.20 -19.08
C LYS A 331 -15.80 -43.60 -19.13
N LYS A 332 -14.82 -44.37 -19.60
CA LYS A 332 -13.41 -43.97 -19.73
C LYS A 332 -13.17 -43.02 -20.92
N TYR A 333 -13.94 -43.16 -22.00
CA TYR A 333 -13.87 -42.32 -23.20
C TYR A 333 -14.87 -41.15 -23.20
N SER A 334 -15.98 -41.24 -22.47
CA SER A 334 -16.97 -40.17 -22.29
C SER A 334 -16.54 -39.10 -21.30
N ARG A 335 -15.37 -39.24 -20.67
CA ARG A 335 -14.76 -38.14 -19.91
C ARG A 335 -14.58 -36.98 -20.88
N ILE A 336 -15.46 -36.00 -20.71
CA ILE A 336 -15.61 -34.72 -21.40
C ILE A 336 -14.25 -34.03 -21.70
N SER A 337 -13.18 -34.38 -20.97
CA SER A 337 -11.80 -33.93 -21.23
C SER A 337 -11.18 -34.38 -22.56
N LYS A 338 -11.57 -35.51 -23.16
CA LYS A 338 -11.09 -35.91 -24.51
C LYS A 338 -11.85 -35.19 -25.62
N LEU A 339 -13.15 -34.96 -25.46
CA LEU A 339 -13.96 -34.17 -26.40
C LEU A 339 -13.51 -32.71 -26.41
N ASN A 340 -13.23 -32.11 -25.25
CA ASN A 340 -12.65 -30.76 -25.15
C ASN A 340 -11.28 -30.60 -25.83
N ARG A 341 -10.60 -31.69 -26.19
CA ARG A 341 -9.31 -31.70 -26.90
C ARG A 341 -9.46 -31.92 -28.40
N ALA A 342 -10.67 -32.15 -28.91
CA ALA A 342 -10.90 -32.26 -30.34
C ALA A 342 -10.57 -30.91 -31.00
N GLU A 343 -9.79 -30.94 -32.09
CA GLU A 343 -9.35 -29.73 -32.80
C GLU A 343 -10.53 -28.82 -33.16
N GLN A 344 -11.68 -29.41 -33.52
CA GLN A 344 -12.91 -28.66 -33.83
C GLN A 344 -13.43 -27.84 -32.63
N ILE A 345 -13.37 -28.37 -31.41
CA ILE A 345 -13.82 -27.67 -30.20
C ILE A 345 -12.83 -26.59 -29.80
N ILE A 346 -11.53 -26.87 -29.93
CA ILE A 346 -10.48 -25.87 -29.70
C ILE A 346 -10.62 -24.72 -30.70
N TYR A 347 -10.83 -25.02 -31.98
CA TYR A 347 -10.99 -24.02 -33.03
C TYR A 347 -12.27 -23.20 -32.83
N GLY A 348 -13.40 -23.82 -32.50
CA GLY A 348 -14.65 -23.12 -32.21
C GLY A 348 -14.51 -22.13 -31.05
N ARG A 349 -13.85 -22.55 -29.96
CA ARG A 349 -13.55 -21.66 -28.83
C ARG A 349 -12.57 -20.56 -29.19
N ALA A 350 -11.50 -20.88 -29.93
CA ALA A 350 -10.52 -19.89 -30.36
C ALA A 350 -11.14 -18.85 -31.29
N PHE A 351 -12.05 -19.27 -32.17
CA PHE A 351 -12.81 -18.37 -33.04
C PHE A 351 -13.74 -17.45 -32.24
N ASP A 352 -14.52 -18.00 -31.31
CA ASP A 352 -15.40 -17.19 -30.42
C ASP A 352 -14.60 -16.17 -29.60
N ILE A 353 -13.48 -16.59 -28.99
CA ILE A 353 -12.55 -15.70 -28.29
C ILE A 353 -12.02 -14.60 -29.23
N SER A 354 -11.61 -14.96 -30.46
CA SER A 354 -11.10 -13.99 -31.43
C SER A 354 -12.16 -13.01 -31.92
N GLN A 355 -13.43 -13.42 -32.04
CA GLN A 355 -14.52 -12.51 -32.42
C GLN A 355 -14.82 -11.55 -31.27
N HIS A 356 -14.91 -12.08 -30.05
CA HIS A 356 -15.15 -11.29 -28.85
C HIS A 356 -14.06 -10.23 -28.62
N TYR A 357 -12.78 -10.61 -28.71
CA TYR A 357 -11.63 -9.71 -28.55
C TYR A 357 -11.57 -8.59 -29.61
N ARG A 358 -12.26 -8.72 -30.74
CA ARG A 358 -12.28 -7.68 -31.78
C ARG A 358 -13.47 -6.73 -31.66
N GLN A 359 -14.53 -7.15 -30.96
CA GLN A 359 -15.76 -6.38 -30.79
C GLN A 359 -15.74 -5.51 -29.54
N PHE A 360 -14.88 -5.84 -28.58
CA PHE A 360 -14.55 -5.08 -27.37
C PHE A 360 -13.05 -4.83 -27.34
#